data_AF-A0A506UII4-F1
#
_entry.id   AF-A0A506UII4-F1
#
_cell.length_a   1.000
_cell.length_b   1.000
_cell.length_c   1.000
_cell.angle_alpha   90.00
_cell.angle_beta   90.00
_cell.angle_gamma   90.00
#
_symmetry.space_group_name_H-M   'P 1'
#
loop_
_entity.id
_entity.type
_entity.pdbx_description
1 polymer ?
#
loop_
_entity_poly.entity_id
_entity_poly.type
_entity_poly.pdbx_seq_one_letter_code
_entity_poly.pdbx_strand_id
1 'polypeptide(L)'
;MPIDISTLPISGRVIVAGLVWAGVSAFALGPLLAERTAEKIGWQEDCQHQVVAAIAARQPEPEAGPSFGCDQVFGSLPPEYRQLMDMFGAGMACDALDQANAQKERLLELRRQHLENVAHEAGSKCSCAVTSFAMTKRWDLALAAGSARLLVPASVSNMHASLLEALTSPACANLAKAED
;
A
#
# COMPACT_ATOMS: atom_id res chain seq x y z
N MET A 1 -26.23 -16.70 -46.42
CA MET A 1 -25.14 -16.75 -47.41
C MET A 1 -23.97 -17.47 -46.76
N PRO A 2 -23.51 -18.61 -47.29
CA PRO A 2 -22.33 -19.29 -46.75
C PRO A 2 -21.11 -18.38 -46.97
N ILE A 3 -20.35 -18.14 -45.91
CA ILE A 3 -19.09 -17.40 -45.99
C ILE A 3 -18.11 -18.34 -46.70
N ASP A 4 -17.79 -18.02 -47.96
CA ASP A 4 -16.82 -18.76 -48.76
C ASP A 4 -15.41 -18.39 -48.29
N ILE A 5 -14.84 -19.23 -47.44
CA ILE A 5 -13.54 -19.01 -46.76
C ILE A 5 -12.36 -19.32 -47.71
N SER A 6 -12.66 -19.69 -48.95
CA SER A 6 -11.73 -20.23 -49.95
C SER A 6 -10.91 -19.15 -50.68
N THR A 7 -11.29 -17.87 -50.57
CA THR A 7 -10.63 -16.73 -51.25
C THR A 7 -9.83 -15.84 -50.30
N LEU A 8 -9.77 -16.17 -49.01
CA LEU A 8 -8.93 -15.44 -48.07
C LEU A 8 -7.47 -15.88 -48.27
N PRO A 9 -6.50 -14.93 -48.40
CA PRO A 9 -5.08 -15.24 -48.53
C PRO A 9 -4.49 -15.93 -47.30
N ILE A 10 -5.30 -16.07 -46.25
CA ILE A 10 -4.98 -16.68 -44.96
C ILE A 10 -5.94 -17.85 -44.79
N SER A 11 -5.39 -19.07 -44.73
CA SER A 11 -6.21 -20.27 -44.49
C SER A 11 -7.04 -20.12 -43.21
N GLY A 12 -8.30 -20.56 -43.22
CA GLY A 12 -9.19 -20.44 -42.06
C GLY A 12 -8.61 -21.06 -40.77
N ARG A 13 -7.68 -22.03 -40.90
CA ARG A 13 -6.94 -22.62 -39.78
C ARG A 13 -5.99 -21.63 -39.10
N VAL A 14 -5.38 -20.71 -39.84
CA VAL A 14 -4.51 -19.66 -39.29
C VAL A 14 -5.33 -18.63 -38.51
N ILE A 15 -6.55 -18.32 -38.95
CA ILE A 15 -7.46 -17.43 -38.22
C ILE A 15 -7.88 -18.07 -36.89
N VAL A 16 -8.26 -19.35 -36.91
CA VAL A 16 -8.61 -20.09 -35.68
C VAL A 16 -7.40 -20.21 -34.74
N ALA A 17 -6.22 -20.55 -35.25
CA ALA A 17 -5.00 -20.61 -34.45
C ALA A 17 -4.65 -19.23 -33.85
N GLY A 18 -4.82 -18.15 -34.62
CA GLY A 18 -4.63 -16.79 -34.14
C GLY A 18 -5.61 -16.39 -33.03
N LEU A 19 -6.88 -16.77 -33.16
CA LEU A 19 -7.90 -16.55 -32.12
C LEU A 19 -7.61 -17.34 -30.84
N VAL A 20 -7.20 -18.60 -30.97
CA VAL A 20 -6.80 -19.43 -29.82
C VAL A 20 -5.56 -18.85 -29.14
N TRP A 21 -4.54 -18.44 -29.91
CA TRP A 21 -3.34 -17.80 -29.37
C TRP A 21 -3.63 -16.48 -28.66
N ALA A 22 -4.50 -15.64 -29.25
CA ALA A 22 -4.94 -14.40 -28.62
C ALA A 22 -5.72 -14.67 -27.33
N GLY A 23 -6.58 -15.70 -27.32
CA GLY A 23 -7.29 -16.14 -26.13
C GLY A 23 -6.37 -16.61 -25.02
N VAL A 24 -5.44 -17.53 -25.30
CA VAL A 24 -4.45 -18.01 -24.33
C VAL A 24 -3.58 -16.87 -23.83
N SER A 25 -3.18 -15.95 -24.72
CA SER A 25 -2.35 -14.80 -24.34
C SER A 25 -3.09 -13.82 -23.42
N ALA A 26 -4.39 -13.57 -23.66
CA ALA A 26 -5.18 -12.67 -22.85
C ALA A 26 -5.57 -13.26 -21.47
N PHE A 27 -5.85 -14.56 -21.41
CA PHE A 27 -6.37 -15.18 -20.18
C PHE A 27 -5.31 -15.86 -19.33
N ALA A 28 -4.24 -16.42 -19.91
CA ALA A 28 -3.19 -17.11 -19.16
C ALA A 28 -1.94 -16.25 -19.00
N LEU A 29 -1.46 -15.60 -20.07
CA LEU A 29 -0.22 -14.83 -20.02
C LEU A 29 -0.42 -13.42 -19.44
N GLY A 30 -1.57 -12.77 -19.69
CA GLY A 30 -1.85 -11.41 -19.20
C GLY A 30 -1.70 -11.23 -17.68
N PRO A 31 -2.41 -12.02 -16.84
CA PRO A 31 -2.31 -11.92 -15.38
C PRO A 31 -0.89 -12.24 -14.88
N LEU A 32 -0.30 -13.30 -15.45
CA LEU A 32 1.04 -13.76 -15.07
C LEU A 32 2.11 -12.71 -15.41
N LEU A 33 1.95 -12.01 -16.53
CA LEU A 33 2.84 -10.91 -16.90
C LEU A 33 2.70 -9.76 -15.91
N ALA A 34 1.46 -9.37 -15.58
CA ALA A 34 1.18 -8.26 -14.66
C ALA A 34 1.76 -8.51 -13.27
N GLU A 35 1.58 -9.71 -12.71
CA GLU A 35 2.16 -10.10 -11.42
C GLU A 35 3.69 -10.06 -11.46
N ARG A 36 4.30 -10.72 -12.47
CA ARG A 36 5.77 -10.73 -12.64
C ARG A 36 6.35 -9.34 -12.87
N THR A 37 5.67 -8.47 -13.62
CA THR A 37 6.16 -7.11 -13.87
C THR A 37 5.96 -6.24 -12.63
N ALA A 38 4.85 -6.39 -11.90
CA ALA A 38 4.63 -5.72 -10.62
C ALA A 38 5.70 -6.11 -9.58
N GLU A 39 6.02 -7.40 -9.49
CA GLU A 39 7.08 -7.91 -8.61
C GLU A 39 8.46 -7.37 -9.01
N LYS A 40 8.78 -7.36 -10.32
CA LYS A 40 10.07 -6.84 -10.82
C LYS A 40 10.29 -5.36 -10.56
N ILE A 41 9.23 -4.55 -10.57
CA ILE A 41 9.34 -3.11 -10.29
C ILE A 41 9.24 -2.80 -8.80
N GLY A 42 9.13 -3.82 -7.92
CA GLY A 42 8.99 -3.59 -6.48
C GLY A 42 7.68 -2.91 -6.09
N TRP A 43 6.63 -3.03 -6.93
CA TRP A 43 5.38 -2.27 -6.76
C TRP A 43 4.79 -2.42 -5.37
N GLN A 44 4.84 -3.61 -4.79
CA GLN A 44 4.21 -3.90 -3.52
C GLN A 44 4.86 -3.13 -2.36
N GLU A 45 6.20 -3.07 -2.34
CA GLU A 45 6.96 -2.30 -1.34
C GLU A 45 6.74 -0.80 -1.55
N ASP A 46 6.86 -0.31 -2.79
CA ASP A 46 6.68 1.11 -3.13
C ASP A 46 5.26 1.61 -2.80
N CYS A 47 4.25 0.78 -3.10
CA CYS A 47 2.85 1.09 -2.84
C CYS A 47 2.57 1.12 -1.33
N GLN A 48 3.06 0.13 -0.57
CA GLN A 48 2.91 0.13 0.89
C GLN A 48 3.57 1.36 1.52
N HIS A 49 4.79 1.70 1.11
CA HIS A 49 5.48 2.89 1.58
C HIS A 49 4.70 4.17 1.27
N GLN A 50 4.15 4.31 0.06
CA GLN A 50 3.36 5.49 -0.32
C GLN A 50 2.05 5.59 0.48
N VAL A 51 1.34 4.48 0.70
CA VAL A 51 0.10 4.47 1.47
C VAL A 51 0.36 4.81 2.94
N VAL A 52 1.37 4.18 3.55
CA VAL A 52 1.77 4.44 4.93
C VAL A 52 2.24 5.90 5.09
N ALA A 53 3.07 6.41 4.16
CA ALA A 53 3.53 7.78 4.19
C ALA A 53 2.38 8.79 4.03
N ALA A 54 1.43 8.52 3.12
CA ALA A 54 0.26 9.38 2.92
C ALA A 54 -0.65 9.43 4.15
N ILE A 55 -0.76 8.33 4.90
CA ILE A 55 -1.55 8.26 6.14
C ILE A 55 -0.79 8.93 7.29
N ALA A 56 0.52 8.67 7.42
CA ALA A 56 1.37 9.34 8.40
C ALA A 56 1.35 10.87 8.23
N ALA A 57 1.41 11.37 6.99
CA ALA A 57 1.34 12.80 6.68
C ALA A 57 -0.01 13.46 7.02
N ARG A 58 -1.09 12.68 7.12
CA ARG A 58 -2.42 13.19 7.51
C ARG A 58 -2.66 13.17 9.01
N GLN A 59 -1.84 12.44 9.76
CA GLN A 59 -1.96 12.41 11.21
C GLN A 59 -1.30 13.65 11.82
N PRO A 60 -1.95 14.34 12.76
CA PRO A 60 -1.33 15.44 13.48
C PRO A 60 -0.12 14.93 14.24
N GLU A 61 1.06 15.48 13.95
CA GLU A 61 2.29 15.17 14.66
C GLU A 61 2.07 15.48 16.15
N PRO A 62 2.27 14.51 17.07
CA PRO A 62 2.12 14.79 18.48
C PRO A 62 3.20 15.82 18.82
N GLU A 63 2.82 16.94 19.44
CA GLU A 63 3.77 17.94 19.89
C GLU A 63 4.90 17.23 20.64
N ALA A 64 6.11 17.27 20.05
CA ALA A 64 7.32 16.71 20.63
C ALA A 64 7.77 17.60 21.80
N GLY A 65 6.92 17.72 22.81
CA GLY A 65 7.27 18.33 24.08
C GLY A 65 8.23 17.38 24.79
N PRO A 66 9.40 17.84 25.23
CA PRO A 66 10.42 16.99 25.81
C PRO A 66 9.85 16.19 26.99
N SER A 67 9.99 14.86 26.94
CA SER A 67 9.58 13.95 28.01
C SER A 67 10.64 13.96 29.11
N PHE A 68 10.67 15.02 29.91
CA PHE A 68 11.42 14.98 31.16
C PHE A 68 10.57 14.23 32.19
N GLY A 69 11.06 13.08 32.64
CA GLY A 69 10.48 12.38 33.79
C GLY A 69 10.99 13.00 35.09
N CYS A 70 10.17 13.04 36.14
CA CYS A 70 10.62 13.58 37.43
C CYS A 70 11.79 12.79 38.01
N ASP A 71 11.90 11.48 37.73
CA ASP A 71 13.07 10.68 38.13
C ASP A 71 14.37 11.10 37.41
N GLN A 72 14.31 11.65 36.19
CA GLN A 72 15.52 12.12 35.51
C GLN A 72 15.98 13.49 35.99
N VAL A 73 15.04 14.34 36.45
CA VAL A 73 15.35 15.68 36.98
C VAL A 73 15.68 15.63 38.47
N PHE A 74 15.03 14.74 39.24
CA PHE A 74 15.10 14.69 40.69
C PHE A 74 15.67 13.38 41.26
N GLY A 75 15.97 12.37 40.43
CA GLY A 75 16.59 11.11 40.87
C GLY A 75 18.03 11.24 41.35
N SER A 76 18.70 12.37 41.06
CA SER A 76 20.02 12.71 41.60
C SER A 76 19.96 13.38 42.98
N LEU A 77 18.77 13.77 43.46
CA LEU A 77 18.64 14.43 44.76
C LEU A 77 18.63 13.41 45.92
N PRO A 78 19.33 13.71 47.03
CA PRO A 78 19.27 12.90 48.25
C PRO A 78 17.82 12.75 48.76
N PRO A 79 17.45 11.61 49.37
CA PRO A 79 16.09 11.32 49.82
C PRO A 79 15.53 12.34 50.83
N GLU A 80 16.43 13.05 51.53
CA GLU A 80 16.11 14.13 52.47
C GLU A 80 15.39 15.31 51.80
N TYR A 81 15.70 15.60 50.53
CA TYR A 81 15.08 16.69 49.77
C TYR A 81 13.71 16.32 49.19
N ARG A 82 13.39 15.01 49.06
CA ARG A 82 12.07 14.56 48.59
C ARG A 82 10.98 14.94 49.58
N GLN A 83 11.26 14.86 50.87
CA GLN A 83 10.33 15.26 51.93
C GLN A 83 10.03 16.76 51.94
N LEU A 84 11.02 17.60 51.60
CA LEU A 84 10.82 19.04 51.46
C LEU A 84 9.95 19.35 50.23
N MET A 85 10.19 18.68 49.11
CA MET A 85 9.43 18.88 47.87
C MET A 85 7.96 18.50 48.01
N ASP A 86 7.66 17.43 48.75
CA ASP A 86 6.29 17.04 49.08
C ASP A 86 5.56 18.14 49.88
N MET A 87 6.27 18.81 50.79
CA MET A 87 5.73 19.89 51.61
C MET A 87 5.41 21.16 50.79
N PHE A 88 6.14 21.39 49.69
CA PHE A 88 5.91 22.51 48.76
C PHE A 88 4.96 22.16 47.60
N GLY A 89 4.37 20.96 47.59
CA GLY A 89 3.44 20.52 46.56
C GLY A 89 4.08 20.09 45.24
N ALA A 90 5.41 19.96 45.20
CA ALA A 90 6.13 19.49 44.02
C ALA A 90 5.88 18.00 43.71
N GLY A 91 5.50 17.20 44.72
CA GLY A 91 5.03 15.82 44.53
C GLY A 91 3.81 15.74 43.60
N MET A 92 2.84 16.64 43.77
CA MET A 92 1.64 16.70 42.92
C MET A 92 1.96 17.12 41.48
N ALA A 93 2.97 17.98 41.29
CA ALA A 93 3.47 18.36 39.97
C ALA A 93 4.20 17.20 39.29
N CYS A 94 4.94 16.38 40.05
CA CYS A 94 5.58 15.18 39.53
C CYS A 94 4.57 14.09 39.16
N ASP A 95 3.57 13.82 40.01
CA ASP A 95 2.50 12.88 39.69
C ASP A 95 1.73 13.29 38.43
N ALA A 96 1.47 14.59 38.25
CA ALA A 96 0.84 15.12 37.04
C ALA A 96 1.73 14.94 35.80
N LEU A 97 3.05 15.11 35.95
CA LEU A 97 4.02 14.92 34.86
C LEU A 97 4.15 13.44 34.47
N ASP A 98 4.20 12.54 35.46
CA ASP A 98 4.26 11.10 35.23
C ASP A 98 2.97 10.58 34.61
N GLN A 99 1.80 11.08 35.03
CA GLN A 99 0.53 10.78 34.36
C GLN A 99 0.52 11.28 32.90
N ALA A 100 1.06 12.47 32.63
CA ALA A 100 1.15 13.01 31.27
C ALA A 100 2.11 12.18 30.40
N ASN A 101 3.26 11.75 30.94
CA ASN A 101 4.21 10.89 30.24
C ASN A 101 3.62 9.50 29.98
N ALA A 102 2.94 8.89 30.96
CA ALA A 102 2.26 7.60 30.78
C ALA A 102 1.14 7.69 29.73
N GLN A 103 0.41 8.81 29.65
CA GLN A 103 -0.57 9.03 28.59
C GLN A 103 0.10 9.18 27.21
N LYS A 104 1.22 9.91 27.12
CA LYS A 104 2.00 10.02 25.88
C LYS A 104 2.48 8.67 25.38
N GLU A 105 3.04 7.83 26.26
CA GLU A 105 3.49 6.48 25.92
C GLU A 105 2.35 5.62 25.39
N ARG A 106 1.18 5.65 26.05
CA ARG A 106 -0.01 4.94 25.57
C ARG A 106 -0.46 5.41 24.19
N LEU A 107 -0.42 6.72 23.94
CA LEU A 107 -0.78 7.27 22.62
C LEU A 107 0.23 6.89 21.53
N LEU A 108 1.52 6.85 21.86
CA LEU A 108 2.56 6.39 20.94
C LEU A 108 2.38 4.91 20.60
N GLU A 109 2.06 4.08 21.59
CA GLU A 109 1.82 2.65 21.40
C GLU A 109 0.58 2.39 20.53
N LEU A 110 -0.54 3.05 20.83
CA LEU A 110 -1.76 2.97 20.00
C LEU A 110 -1.51 3.44 18.57
N ARG A 111 -0.68 4.49 18.38
CA ARG A 111 -0.30 4.97 17.06
C ARG A 111 0.55 3.95 16.31
N ARG A 112 1.50 3.28 16.97
CA ARG A 112 2.31 2.22 16.35
C ARG A 112 1.42 1.07 15.88
N GLN A 113 0.55 0.58 16.76
CA GLN A 113 -0.41 -0.48 16.42
C GLN A 113 -1.32 -0.07 15.26
N HIS A 114 -1.79 1.18 15.25
CA HIS A 114 -2.59 1.68 14.14
C HIS A 114 -1.81 1.73 12.81
N LEU A 115 -0.55 2.18 12.83
CA LEU A 115 0.30 2.20 11.64
C LEU A 115 0.62 0.80 11.12
N GLU A 116 0.84 -0.16 12.01
CA GLU A 116 1.05 -1.57 11.64
C GLU A 116 -0.20 -2.18 11.00
N ASN A 117 -1.37 -1.96 11.60
CA ASN A 117 -2.66 -2.42 11.03
C ASN A 117 -2.90 -1.81 9.65
N VAL A 118 -2.65 -0.50 9.50
CA VAL A 118 -2.75 0.20 8.23
C VAL A 118 -1.75 -0.33 7.20
N ALA A 119 -0.53 -0.69 7.61
CA ALA A 119 0.46 -1.27 6.71
C ALA A 119 0.02 -2.65 6.19
N HIS A 120 -0.60 -3.47 7.05
CA HIS A 120 -1.19 -4.74 6.64
C HIS A 120 -2.33 -4.55 5.62
N GLU A 121 -3.22 -3.60 5.90
CA GLU A 121 -4.33 -3.25 5.00
C GLU A 121 -3.86 -2.60 3.69
N ALA A 122 -2.75 -1.86 3.72
CA ALA A 122 -2.12 -1.33 2.51
C ALA A 122 -1.70 -2.46 1.56
N GLY A 123 -1.23 -3.59 2.11
CA GLY A 123 -0.88 -4.77 1.31
C GLY A 123 -2.05 -5.30 0.47
N SER A 124 -3.25 -5.39 1.04
CA SER A 124 -4.45 -5.86 0.33
C SER A 124 -4.95 -4.85 -0.72
N LYS A 125 -4.81 -3.55 -0.46
CA LYS A 125 -5.09 -2.49 -1.45
C LYS A 125 -4.12 -2.52 -2.64
N CYS A 126 -2.83 -2.70 -2.37
CA CYS A 126 -1.81 -2.76 -3.40
C CYS A 126 -1.97 -4.01 -4.29
N SER A 127 -2.36 -5.16 -3.72
CA SER A 127 -2.67 -6.37 -4.50
C SER A 127 -3.98 -6.22 -5.29
N CYS A 128 -4.98 -5.54 -4.74
CA CYS A 128 -6.19 -5.17 -5.50
C CYS A 128 -5.86 -4.31 -6.73
N ALA A 129 -4.94 -3.34 -6.60
CA ALA A 129 -4.56 -2.50 -7.73
C ALA A 129 -3.94 -3.32 -8.88
N VAL A 130 -3.11 -4.33 -8.56
CA VAL A 130 -2.52 -5.23 -9.57
C VAL A 130 -3.59 -6.07 -10.26
N THR A 131 -4.52 -6.67 -9.49
CA THR A 131 -5.60 -7.49 -10.06
C THR A 131 -6.58 -6.65 -10.89
N SER A 132 -6.95 -5.46 -10.42
CA SER A 132 -7.78 -4.51 -11.16
C SER A 132 -7.10 -4.05 -12.45
N PHE A 133 -5.80 -3.75 -12.41
CA PHE A 133 -5.00 -3.43 -13.59
C PHE A 133 -4.95 -4.59 -14.59
N ALA A 134 -4.72 -5.81 -14.11
CA ALA A 134 -4.70 -7.01 -14.95
C ALA A 134 -6.05 -7.24 -15.66
N MET A 135 -7.17 -7.00 -14.97
CA MET A 135 -8.51 -7.14 -15.57
C MET A 135 -8.84 -6.01 -16.55
N THR A 136 -8.53 -4.76 -16.21
CA THR A 136 -8.88 -3.58 -17.01
C THR A 136 -7.99 -3.42 -18.25
N LYS A 137 -6.69 -3.74 -18.14
CA LYS A 137 -5.69 -3.62 -19.20
C LYS A 137 -5.28 -4.96 -19.79
N ARG A 138 -6.13 -5.99 -19.66
CA ARG A 138 -5.90 -7.36 -20.18
C ARG A 138 -5.45 -7.41 -21.65
N TRP A 139 -6.04 -6.58 -22.50
CA TRP A 139 -5.73 -6.56 -23.93
C TRP A 139 -4.37 -5.94 -24.23
N ASP A 140 -4.00 -4.89 -23.49
CA ASP A 140 -2.70 -4.26 -23.62
C ASP A 140 -1.58 -5.21 -23.17
N LEU A 141 -1.81 -5.93 -22.07
CA LEU A 141 -0.92 -6.98 -21.59
C LEU A 141 -0.83 -8.15 -22.59
N ALA A 142 -1.95 -8.57 -23.16
CA ALA A 142 -1.99 -9.62 -24.17
C ALA A 142 -1.24 -9.22 -25.44
N LEU A 143 -1.37 -7.97 -25.89
CA LEU A 143 -0.64 -7.43 -27.03
C LEU A 143 0.86 -7.37 -26.74
N ALA A 144 1.26 -6.89 -25.55
CA ALA A 144 2.66 -6.86 -25.16
C ALA A 144 3.27 -8.26 -25.05
N ALA A 145 2.54 -9.22 -24.47
CA ALA A 145 2.97 -10.61 -24.36
C ALA A 145 3.02 -11.32 -25.71
N GLY A 146 1.95 -11.21 -26.50
CA GLY A 146 1.80 -11.86 -27.80
C GLY A 146 2.71 -11.29 -28.89
N SER A 147 3.07 -10.00 -28.80
CA SER A 147 4.04 -9.37 -29.70
C SER A 147 5.50 -9.55 -29.27
N ALA A 148 5.77 -10.35 -28.23
CA ALA A 148 7.10 -10.48 -27.63
C ALA A 148 7.75 -9.11 -27.30
N ARG A 149 6.93 -8.15 -26.85
CA ARG A 149 7.32 -6.75 -26.56
C ARG A 149 7.78 -5.93 -27.76
N LEU A 150 7.49 -6.35 -29.00
CA LEU A 150 7.66 -5.50 -30.17
C LEU A 150 6.68 -4.32 -30.17
N LEU A 151 5.49 -4.52 -29.59
CA LEU A 151 4.51 -3.46 -29.35
C LEU A 151 4.27 -3.37 -27.84
N VAL A 152 4.72 -2.28 -27.22
CA VAL A 152 4.50 -2.00 -25.80
C VAL A 152 3.49 -0.86 -25.67
N PRO A 153 2.24 -1.14 -25.26
CA PRO A 153 1.25 -0.10 -25.00
C PRO A 153 1.69 0.81 -23.87
N ALA A 154 1.22 2.07 -23.89
CA ALA A 154 1.57 3.08 -22.88
C ALA A 154 1.20 2.64 -21.45
N SER A 155 0.15 1.82 -21.30
CA SER A 155 -0.27 1.22 -20.02
C SER A 155 0.74 0.22 -19.45
N VAL A 156 1.52 -0.45 -20.31
CA VAL A 156 2.57 -1.39 -19.89
C VAL A 156 3.90 -0.66 -19.70
N SER A 157 4.20 0.35 -20.52
CA SER A 157 5.43 1.15 -20.34
C SER A 157 5.36 2.05 -19.09
N ASN A 158 4.17 2.58 -18.77
CA ASN A 158 3.91 3.40 -17.58
C ASN A 158 3.10 2.64 -16.54
N MET A 159 3.43 1.35 -16.35
CA MET A 159 2.69 0.46 -15.45
C MET A 159 2.54 1.05 -14.05
N HIS A 160 3.57 1.71 -13.51
CA HIS A 160 3.51 2.38 -12.21
C HIS A 160 2.39 3.43 -12.12
N ALA A 161 2.24 4.29 -13.14
CA ALA A 161 1.18 5.30 -13.18
C ALA A 161 -0.20 4.66 -13.31
N SER A 162 -0.33 3.62 -14.12
CA SER A 162 -1.60 2.89 -14.26
C SER A 162 -1.98 2.11 -13.01
N LEU A 163 -1.01 1.62 -12.24
CA LEU A 163 -1.26 0.97 -10.95
C LEU A 163 -1.67 1.98 -9.87
N LEU A 164 -1.08 3.18 -9.85
CA LEU A 164 -1.54 4.27 -8.99
C LEU A 164 -2.97 4.70 -9.33
N GLU A 165 -3.31 4.80 -10.61
CA GLU A 165 -4.68 5.05 -11.06
C GLU A 165 -5.63 3.94 -10.58
N ALA A 166 -5.24 2.66 -10.75
CA ALA A 166 -6.02 1.51 -10.28
C ALA A 166 -6.19 1.49 -8.75
N LEU A 167 -5.20 1.94 -7.99
CA LEU A 167 -5.27 2.06 -6.53
C LEU A 167 -6.38 3.04 -6.10
N THR A 168 -6.53 4.14 -6.84
CA THR A 168 -7.59 5.14 -6.58
C THR A 168 -8.97 4.74 -7.09
N SER A 169 -9.07 3.63 -7.82
CA SER A 169 -10.35 3.15 -8.33
C SER A 169 -11.31 2.73 -7.20
N PRO A 170 -12.63 2.90 -7.37
CA PRO A 170 -13.60 2.55 -6.33
C PRO A 170 -13.62 1.05 -5.99
N ALA A 171 -13.12 0.19 -6.89
CA ALA A 171 -12.98 -1.24 -6.65
C ALA A 171 -11.98 -1.55 -5.54
N CYS A 172 -10.87 -0.79 -5.47
CA CYS A 172 -9.82 -1.01 -4.47
C CYS A 172 -9.90 -0.03 -3.29
N ALA A 173 -10.50 1.15 -3.48
CA ALA A 173 -10.69 2.13 -2.41
C ALA A 173 -11.62 1.63 -1.29
N ASN A 174 -12.60 0.78 -1.61
CA ASN A 174 -13.62 0.32 -0.66
C ASN A 174 -13.24 -0.95 0.11
N LEU A 175 -12.17 -1.65 -0.26
CA LEU A 175 -11.71 -2.83 0.49
C LEU A 175 -11.32 -2.49 1.93
N ALA A 176 -10.93 -1.24 2.17
CA ALA A 176 -10.68 -0.68 3.51
C ALA A 176 -11.87 -0.72 4.45
N LYS A 177 -13.08 -0.66 3.88
CA LYS A 177 -14.33 -0.43 4.61
C LYS A 177 -15.12 -1.72 4.84
N ALA A 178 -14.68 -2.82 4.25
CA ALA A 178 -15.43 -4.08 4.22
C ALA A 178 -14.94 -5.09 5.28
N GLU A 179 -13.85 -4.80 5.99
CA GLU A 179 -13.32 -5.61 7.10
C GLU A 179 -13.68 -5.04 8.50
N ASP A 180 -14.47 -3.96 8.57
CA ASP A 180 -15.14 -3.46 9.78
C ASP A 180 -16.60 -3.98 9.86
#